data_AF-A0A182PWQ0-F1
#
_entry.id   AF-A0A182PWQ0-F1
#
_cell.length_a   1.000
_cell.length_b   1.000
_cell.length_c   1.000
_cell.angle_alpha   90.00
_cell.angle_beta   90.00
_cell.angle_gamma   90.00
#
_symmetry.space_group_name_H-M   'P 1'
#
loop_
_entity.id
_entity.type
_entity.pdbx_description
1 polymer ?
#
loop_
_entity_poly.entity_id
_entity_poly.type
_entity_poly.pdbx_seq_one_letter_code
_entity_poly.pdbx_strand_id
1 'polypeptide(L)'
;MRRMEAHVPVSGIGDSSEQVRQSIIARVKSPRSSYECTLRFLILKKVTLDLPTTNVNIANWKIPEHIGLADPQFNVMGKVDLLIGAEVFLDLLLQETYSLGPDLPTLRNSRIGWLISGSYIAKPSRDLNGLKRNKNAKNYFNGRQFKVKVENM
;
A
#
# COMPACT_ATOMS: atom_id res chain seq x y z
N MET A 1 -0.12 4.29 29.68
CA MET A 1 0.37 3.92 28.32
C MET A 1 1.46 2.87 28.50
N ARG A 2 1.34 1.67 27.91
CA ARG A 2 2.34 0.59 28.06
C ARG A 2 3.31 0.65 26.88
N ARG A 3 4.62 0.74 27.16
CA ARG A 3 5.66 0.59 26.14
C ARG A 3 5.92 -0.89 25.90
N MET A 4 6.05 -1.27 24.63
CA MET A 4 6.44 -2.62 24.21
C MET A 4 7.63 -2.50 23.28
N GLU A 5 8.59 -3.41 23.41
CA GLU A 5 9.74 -3.46 22.51
C GLU A 5 9.30 -3.96 21.13
N ALA A 6 9.77 -3.29 20.08
CA ALA A 6 9.50 -3.64 18.70
C ALA A 6 10.78 -3.51 17.88
N HIS A 7 11.08 -4.54 17.08
CA HIS A 7 12.25 -4.58 16.22
C HIS A 7 11.81 -4.62 14.75
N VAL A 8 11.37 -3.47 14.24
CA VAL A 8 10.84 -3.32 12.87
C VAL A 8 11.68 -2.30 12.13
N PRO A 9 12.23 -2.62 10.94
CA PRO A 9 12.92 -1.62 10.13
C PRO A 9 11.92 -0.57 9.67
N VAL A 10 12.26 0.70 9.89
CA VAL A 10 11.46 1.85 9.48
C VAL A 10 12.34 2.74 8.61
N SER A 11 11.81 3.23 7.50
CA SER A 11 12.50 4.08 6.54
C SER A 11 11.61 5.26 6.15
N GLY A 12 12.22 6.42 5.90
CA GLY A 12 11.47 7.63 5.50
C GLY A 12 10.72 8.30 6.66
N ILE A 13 11.17 8.08 7.90
CA ILE A 13 10.68 8.76 9.11
C ILE A 13 11.84 9.53 9.74
N GLY A 14 11.60 10.77 10.14
CA GLY A 14 12.60 11.68 10.70
C GLY A 14 12.78 12.93 9.85
N ASP A 15 13.71 13.80 10.23
CA ASP A 15 13.98 15.09 9.56
C ASP A 15 14.87 14.90 8.31
N SER A 16 14.51 13.96 7.45
CA SER A 16 15.17 13.76 6.15
C SER A 16 14.60 14.77 5.15
N SER A 17 15.36 15.80 4.83
CA SER A 17 14.98 16.84 3.87
C SER A 17 15.63 16.59 2.51
N GLU A 18 14.81 16.50 1.46
CA GLU A 18 15.26 16.53 0.07
C GLU A 18 14.69 17.76 -0.65
N GLN A 19 15.52 18.42 -1.45
CA GLN A 19 15.05 19.51 -2.32
C GLN A 19 14.45 18.96 -3.61
N VAL A 20 13.15 19.20 -3.79
CA VAL A 20 12.44 18.92 -5.04
C VAL A 20 12.68 20.05 -6.04
N ARG A 21 13.12 19.69 -7.26
CA ARG A 21 13.40 20.67 -8.33
C ARG A 21 12.32 20.76 -9.40
N GLN A 22 11.43 19.77 -9.45
CA GLN A 22 10.46 19.63 -10.53
C GLN A 22 9.09 19.24 -9.97
N SER A 23 8.04 19.78 -10.58
CA SER A 23 6.65 19.40 -10.31
C SER A 23 5.89 19.29 -11.62
N ILE A 24 4.83 18.50 -11.63
CA ILE A 24 3.90 18.41 -12.75
C ILE A 24 2.48 18.67 -12.25
N ILE A 25 1.62 19.16 -13.14
CA ILE A 25 0.18 19.09 -12.94
C ILE A 25 -0.30 17.93 -13.79
N ALA A 26 -0.92 16.93 -13.18
CA ALA A 26 -1.43 15.76 -13.90
C ALA A 26 -2.87 15.49 -13.54
N ARG A 27 -3.61 14.99 -14.53
CA ARG A 27 -4.96 14.48 -14.35
C ARG A 27 -4.90 12.99 -14.05
N VAL A 28 -5.38 12.59 -12.88
CA VAL A 28 -5.53 11.19 -12.48
C VAL A 28 -6.95 10.76 -12.83
N LYS A 29 -7.06 9.65 -13.55
CA LYS A 29 -8.35 9.04 -13.91
C LYS A 29 -8.49 7.68 -13.24
N SER A 30 -9.67 7.40 -12.73
CA SER A 30 -10.00 6.06 -12.25
C SER A 30 -10.17 5.11 -13.45
N PRO A 31 -9.59 3.90 -13.41
CA PRO A 31 -9.89 2.86 -14.38
C PRO A 31 -11.22 2.12 -14.06
N ARG A 32 -11.87 2.44 -12.93
CA ARG A 32 -13.04 1.72 -12.41
C ARG A 32 -14.31 2.57 -12.28
N SER A 33 -14.22 3.88 -12.49
CA SER A 33 -15.34 4.82 -12.36
C SER A 33 -15.14 6.04 -13.27
N SER A 34 -16.12 6.94 -13.30
CA SER A 34 -16.00 8.24 -13.97
C SER A 34 -15.18 9.27 -13.18
N TYR A 35 -14.58 8.88 -12.06
CA TYR A 35 -13.80 9.80 -11.24
C TYR A 35 -12.51 10.23 -11.94
N GLU A 36 -12.27 11.53 -11.91
CA GLU A 36 -11.01 12.14 -12.26
C GLU A 36 -10.70 13.31 -11.32
N CYS A 37 -9.41 13.57 -11.09
CA CYS A 37 -8.96 14.75 -10.38
C CYS A 37 -7.68 15.31 -11.02
N THR A 38 -7.43 16.60 -10.84
CA THR A 38 -6.21 17.25 -11.31
C THR A 38 -5.40 17.68 -10.09
N LEU A 39 -4.17 17.21 -10.01
CA LEU A 39 -3.29 17.40 -8.85
C LEU A 39 -1.92 17.88 -9.29
N ARG A 40 -1.25 18.63 -8.41
CA ARG A 40 0.16 18.96 -8.56
C ARG A 40 0.99 17.88 -7.87
N PHE A 41 1.86 17.22 -8.61
CA PHE A 41 2.80 16.25 -8.09
C PHE A 41 4.22 16.78 -8.07
N LEU A 42 4.96 16.39 -7.04
CA LEU A 42 6.39 16.62 -6.92
C LEU A 42 7.14 15.45 -7.55
N ILE A 43 8.11 15.73 -8.43
CA ILE A 43 8.91 14.66 -9.06
C ILE A 43 10.07 14.31 -8.13
N LEU A 44 10.05 13.08 -7.63
CA LEU A 44 11.08 12.51 -6.77
C LEU A 44 11.83 11.40 -7.51
N LYS A 45 13.13 11.22 -7.22
CA LYS A 45 13.89 10.07 -7.71
C LYS A 45 13.34 8.75 -7.16
N LYS A 46 12.86 8.78 -5.91
CA LYS A 46 12.27 7.65 -5.21
C LYS A 46 11.32 8.18 -4.14
N VAL A 47 10.07 7.70 -4.14
CA VAL A 47 9.04 8.14 -3.19
C VAL A 47 9.25 7.48 -1.82
N THR A 48 9.37 6.16 -1.81
CA THR A 48 9.61 5.32 -0.62
C THR A 48 10.46 4.11 -0.98
N LEU A 49 10.77 3.24 -0.02
CA LEU A 49 11.22 1.88 -0.32
C LEU A 49 10.17 1.13 -1.15
N ASP A 50 10.57 0.03 -1.78
CA ASP A 50 9.63 -0.82 -2.50
C ASP A 50 8.60 -1.39 -1.52
N LEU A 51 7.33 -1.30 -1.91
CA LEU A 51 6.19 -1.73 -1.11
C LEU A 51 5.35 -2.79 -1.85
N PRO A 52 4.89 -3.81 -1.13
CA PRO A 52 5.35 -4.23 0.20
C PRO A 52 6.86 -4.56 0.18
N THR A 53 7.54 -4.44 1.32
CA THR A 53 9.00 -4.71 1.43
C THR A 53 9.36 -6.18 1.19
N THR A 54 8.36 -7.06 1.12
CA THR A 54 8.42 -8.46 0.70
C THR A 54 7.09 -8.83 0.05
N ASN A 55 7.07 -9.76 -0.91
CA ASN A 55 5.81 -10.28 -1.46
C ASN A 55 4.91 -10.84 -0.34
N VAL A 56 3.61 -10.58 -0.47
CA VAL A 56 2.58 -11.08 0.45
C VAL A 56 1.85 -12.24 -0.21
N ASN A 57 1.77 -13.38 0.49
CA ASN A 57 0.97 -14.51 0.04
C ASN A 57 -0.51 -14.27 0.36
N ILE A 58 -1.30 -14.04 -0.68
CA ILE A 58 -2.73 -13.72 -0.59
C ILE A 58 -3.64 -14.89 -1.00
N ALA A 59 -3.11 -16.09 -1.23
CA ALA A 59 -3.87 -17.24 -1.74
C ALA A 59 -5.11 -17.58 -0.89
N ASN A 60 -5.02 -17.37 0.43
CA ASN A 60 -6.11 -17.66 1.37
C ASN A 60 -7.03 -16.47 1.65
N TRP A 61 -6.81 -15.31 1.04
CA TRP A 61 -7.58 -14.09 1.35
C TRP A 61 -8.96 -14.11 0.71
N LYS A 62 -9.20 -14.97 -0.29
CA LYS A 62 -10.50 -15.16 -0.95
C LYS A 62 -11.16 -13.83 -1.35
N ILE A 63 -10.39 -12.92 -1.95
CA ILE A 63 -10.90 -11.64 -2.47
C ILE A 63 -11.93 -11.96 -3.56
N PRO A 64 -13.19 -11.51 -3.45
CA PRO A 64 -14.21 -11.78 -4.45
C PRO A 64 -13.82 -11.23 -5.84
N GLU A 65 -14.09 -11.99 -6.90
CA GLU A 65 -13.69 -11.63 -8.28
C GLU A 65 -14.32 -10.32 -8.78
N HIS A 66 -15.50 -9.96 -8.28
CA HIS A 66 -16.17 -8.71 -8.63
C HIS A 66 -15.53 -7.47 -8.00
N ILE A 67 -14.59 -7.64 -7.05
CA ILE A 67 -13.88 -6.54 -6.39
C ILE A 67 -12.68 -6.13 -7.25
N GLY A 68 -12.82 -4.98 -7.90
CA GLY A 68 -11.73 -4.31 -8.60
C GLY A 68 -10.80 -3.56 -7.65
N LEU A 69 -9.62 -4.10 -7.36
CA LEU A 69 -8.60 -3.41 -6.57
C LEU A 69 -8.03 -2.19 -7.31
N ALA A 70 -7.68 -1.15 -6.56
CA ALA A 70 -7.00 0.04 -7.08
C ALA A 70 -5.56 -0.27 -7.52
N ASP A 71 -4.91 -1.25 -6.87
CA ASP A 71 -3.65 -1.84 -7.30
C ASP A 71 -3.77 -3.37 -7.32
N PRO A 72 -3.94 -3.99 -8.50
CA PRO A 72 -3.98 -5.44 -8.64
C PRO A 72 -2.68 -6.14 -8.20
N GLN A 73 -1.56 -5.42 -8.12
CA GLN A 73 -0.25 -5.95 -7.72
C GLN A 73 0.17 -5.48 -6.33
N PHE A 74 -0.79 -5.08 -5.47
CA PHE A 74 -0.52 -4.60 -4.11
C PHE A 74 0.29 -5.59 -3.25
N ASN A 75 0.22 -6.89 -3.58
CA ASN A 75 0.88 -7.95 -2.84
C ASN A 75 2.31 -8.24 -3.34
N VAL A 76 2.72 -7.63 -4.46
CA VAL A 76 4.04 -7.83 -5.07
C VAL A 76 4.94 -6.64 -4.74
N MET A 77 6.13 -6.92 -4.23
CA MET A 77 7.17 -5.92 -3.98
C MET A 77 7.39 -5.08 -5.24
N GLY A 78 7.31 -3.77 -5.10
CA GLY A 78 7.63 -2.86 -6.18
C GLY A 78 7.57 -1.41 -5.78
N LYS A 79 7.96 -0.55 -6.71
CA LYS A 79 8.02 0.90 -6.50
C LYS A 79 6.62 1.48 -6.27
N VAL A 80 6.56 2.57 -5.51
CA VAL A 80 5.38 3.44 -5.44
C VAL A 80 5.53 4.51 -6.51
N ASP A 81 4.62 4.52 -7.48
CA ASP A 81 4.65 5.49 -8.58
C ASP A 81 4.04 6.83 -8.16
N LEU A 82 2.99 6.79 -7.34
CA LEU A 82 2.24 7.97 -6.91
C LEU A 82 1.96 7.93 -5.41
N LEU A 83 2.27 9.02 -4.71
CA LEU A 83 1.81 9.27 -3.35
C LEU A 83 0.79 10.39 -3.38
N ILE A 84 -0.45 10.07 -2.99
CA ILE A 84 -1.55 11.02 -2.95
C ILE A 84 -1.61 11.66 -1.57
N GLY A 85 -1.60 12.99 -1.53
CA GLY A 85 -1.68 13.77 -0.30
C GLY A 85 -3.07 13.72 0.36
N ALA A 86 -3.13 14.21 1.60
CA ALA A 86 -4.38 14.26 2.37
C ALA A 86 -5.46 15.14 1.71
N GLU A 87 -5.08 16.06 0.84
CA GLU A 87 -5.96 17.00 0.13
C GLU A 87 -7.10 16.35 -0.65
N VAL A 88 -6.91 15.14 -1.18
CA VAL A 88 -7.97 14.38 -1.87
C VAL A 88 -8.22 13.01 -1.25
N PHE A 89 -7.39 12.58 -0.30
CA PHE A 89 -7.48 11.25 0.29
C PHE A 89 -8.89 10.95 0.84
N LEU A 90 -9.49 11.90 1.56
CA LEU A 90 -10.83 11.70 2.12
C LEU A 90 -11.94 11.72 1.05
N ASP A 91 -11.78 12.48 -0.03
CA ASP A 91 -12.73 12.51 -1.16
C ASP A 91 -12.70 11.20 -1.98
N LEU A 92 -11.56 10.50 -1.98
CA LEU A 92 -11.43 9.20 -2.62
C LEU A 92 -12.24 8.12 -1.91
N LEU A 93 -12.37 8.18 -0.58
CA LEU A 93 -13.00 7.12 0.21
C LEU A 93 -14.51 7.10 0.04
N LEU A 94 -15.06 5.91 -0.21
CA LEU A 94 -16.50 5.65 -0.22
C LEU A 94 -16.92 4.93 1.06
N GLN A 95 -18.22 4.81 1.32
CA GLN A 95 -18.71 4.27 2.59
C GLN A 95 -18.51 2.76 2.71
N GLU A 96 -18.49 2.03 1.59
CA GLU A 96 -18.50 0.57 1.59
C GLU A 96 -17.17 -0.01 2.08
N THR A 97 -17.29 -1.10 2.85
CA THR A 97 -16.18 -1.92 3.29
C THR A 97 -16.52 -3.39 3.08
N TYR A 98 -15.47 -4.21 2.96
CA TYR A 98 -15.61 -5.66 2.86
C TYR A 98 -14.55 -6.32 3.73
N SER A 99 -14.98 -7.06 4.76
CA SER A 99 -14.07 -7.81 5.62
C SER A 99 -13.63 -9.10 4.94
N LEU A 100 -12.32 -9.35 4.85
CA LEU A 100 -11.79 -10.63 4.34
C LEU A 100 -11.85 -11.75 5.40
N GLY A 101 -12.20 -11.43 6.64
CA GLY A 101 -12.31 -12.36 7.75
C GLY A 101 -11.35 -12.05 8.91
N PRO A 102 -11.35 -12.90 9.95
CA PRO A 102 -10.48 -12.73 11.11
C PRO A 102 -8.99 -12.73 10.71
N ASP A 103 -8.20 -11.87 11.33
CA ASP A 103 -6.75 -11.69 11.10
C ASP A 103 -6.35 -11.32 9.65
N LEU A 104 -7.32 -10.94 8.81
CA LEU A 104 -7.09 -10.46 7.46
C LEU A 104 -7.44 -8.98 7.33
N PRO A 105 -6.88 -8.28 6.33
CA PRO A 105 -7.25 -6.90 6.07
C PRO A 105 -8.73 -6.73 5.69
N THR A 106 -9.19 -5.49 5.82
CA THR A 106 -10.48 -5.04 5.31
C THR A 106 -10.28 -4.31 4.00
N LEU A 107 -11.15 -4.54 3.03
CA LEU A 107 -11.20 -3.76 1.81
C LEU A 107 -12.03 -2.50 2.05
N ARG A 108 -11.55 -1.36 1.57
CA ARG A 108 -12.25 -0.08 1.60
C ARG A 108 -12.56 0.36 0.18
N ASN A 109 -13.83 0.60 -0.13
CA ASN A 109 -14.19 1.10 -1.44
C ASN A 109 -13.70 2.54 -1.62
N SER A 110 -13.29 2.86 -2.84
CA SER A 110 -12.84 4.20 -3.19
C SER A 110 -13.15 4.49 -4.65
N ARG A 111 -13.08 5.76 -5.02
CA ARG A 111 -13.35 6.22 -6.38
C ARG A 111 -12.37 5.66 -7.43
N ILE A 112 -11.19 5.17 -7.00
CA ILE A 112 -10.15 4.59 -7.86
C ILE A 112 -10.07 3.06 -7.79
N GLY A 113 -10.98 2.41 -7.07
CA GLY A 113 -10.99 0.96 -6.83
C GLY A 113 -10.87 0.62 -5.35
N TRP A 114 -10.98 -0.67 -5.02
CA TRP A 114 -10.93 -1.13 -3.63
C TRP A 114 -9.50 -1.10 -3.09
N LEU A 115 -9.36 -0.57 -1.88
CA LEU A 115 -8.09 -0.39 -1.19
C LEU A 115 -7.93 -1.45 -0.09
N ILE A 116 -6.72 -1.96 0.10
CA ILE A 116 -6.40 -2.85 1.23
C ILE A 116 -6.12 -2.00 2.46
N SER A 117 -6.86 -2.21 3.54
CA SER A 117 -6.72 -1.46 4.79
C SER A 117 -6.63 -2.40 5.99
N GLY A 118 -5.78 -2.06 6.94
CA GLY A 118 -5.56 -2.84 8.16
C GLY A 118 -4.20 -3.53 8.19
N SER A 119 -4.02 -4.36 9.22
CA SER A 119 -2.78 -5.10 9.46
C SER A 119 -2.91 -6.53 8.99
N TYR A 120 -1.86 -7.05 8.36
CA TYR A 120 -1.71 -8.47 8.09
C TYR A 120 -0.40 -8.96 8.70
N ILE A 121 -0.49 -10.04 9.48
CA ILE A 121 0.69 -10.73 10.03
C ILE A 121 0.90 -11.97 9.17
N ALA A 122 1.95 -11.96 8.35
CA ALA A 122 2.30 -13.13 7.58
C ALA A 122 2.61 -14.31 8.51
N LYS A 123 1.91 -15.43 8.34
CA LYS A 123 2.27 -16.68 9.01
C LYS A 123 3.58 -17.18 8.38
N PRO A 124 4.60 -17.56 9.17
CA PRO A 124 5.82 -18.11 8.61
C PRO A 124 5.48 -19.36 7.79
N SER A 125 6.01 -19.45 6.57
CA SER A 125 5.94 -20.67 5.76
C SER A 125 6.63 -21.82 6.51
N ARG A 126 6.06 -23.03 6.44
CA ARG A 126 6.65 -24.23 7.09
C ARG A 126 7.90 -24.75 6.38
N ASP A 127 8.21 -24.25 5.19
CA ASP A 127 9.29 -24.74 4.34
C ASP A 127 10.52 -23.82 4.36
N LEU A 128 11.27 -23.79 5.47
CA LEU A 128 12.61 -23.18 5.53
C LEU A 128 13.51 -23.96 6.50
N ASN A 129 13.85 -25.20 6.15
CA ASN A 129 14.85 -26.01 6.89
C ASN A 129 16.32 -25.70 6.52
N GLY A 130 16.61 -24.70 5.68
CA GLY A 130 17.96 -24.51 5.13
C GLY A 130 18.63 -23.13 5.29
N LEU A 131 17.91 -22.08 5.67
CA LEU A 131 18.47 -20.73 5.75
C LEU A 131 18.49 -20.25 7.20
N LYS A 132 19.69 -19.93 7.71
CA LYS A 132 19.89 -19.39 9.07
C LYS A 132 18.92 -18.22 9.30
N ARG A 133 17.88 -18.46 10.12
CA ARG A 133 16.84 -17.49 10.47
C ARG A 133 17.47 -16.22 11.03
N ASN A 134 17.21 -15.09 10.39
CA ASN A 134 17.09 -13.85 11.16
C ASN A 134 15.72 -13.89 11.84
N LYS A 135 15.69 -14.16 13.15
CA LYS A 135 14.47 -14.37 13.95
C LYS A 135 13.60 -13.10 14.08
N ASN A 136 14.01 -11.98 13.49
CA ASN A 136 13.37 -10.67 13.69
C ASN A 136 12.56 -10.14 12.49
N ALA A 137 12.46 -10.88 11.38
CA ALA A 137 11.64 -10.46 10.25
C ALA A 137 10.15 -10.78 10.48
N LYS A 138 9.46 -9.92 11.21
CA LYS A 138 7.99 -9.88 11.21
C LYS A 138 7.57 -9.05 10.00
N ASN A 139 6.91 -9.66 9.02
CA ASN A 139 6.40 -8.97 7.85
C ASN A 139 5.14 -8.19 8.26
N TYR A 140 5.31 -6.91 8.51
CA TYR A 140 4.22 -5.98 8.80
C TYR A 140 3.74 -5.37 7.48
N PHE A 141 2.56 -5.77 7.00
CA PHE A 141 1.83 -4.95 6.04
C PHE A 141 1.01 -3.95 6.85
N ASN A 142 1.51 -2.72 6.96
CA ASN A 142 0.74 -1.62 7.52
C ASN A 142 0.05 -0.92 6.33
N GLY A 143 -1.19 -1.28 6.05
CA GLY A 143 -1.98 -0.83 4.88
C GLY A 143 -2.37 0.66 4.91
N ARG A 144 -1.45 1.56 5.28
CA ARG A 144 -1.64 3.02 5.26
C ARG A 144 -1.01 3.70 4.04
N GLN A 145 -0.36 2.95 3.15
CA GLN A 145 0.21 3.51 1.92
C GLN A 145 -0.46 2.86 0.73
N PHE A 146 -1.21 3.67 -0.01
CA PHE A 146 -1.82 3.26 -1.27
C PHE A 146 -0.71 3.28 -2.32
N LYS A 147 -0.31 2.10 -2.75
CA LYS A 147 0.36 1.96 -4.04
C LYS A 147 -0.73 2.13 -5.07
N VAL A 148 -0.63 3.18 -5.89
CA VAL A 148 -1.46 3.32 -7.09
C VAL A 148 -0.49 3.20 -8.25
N LYS A 149 -0.52 2.05 -8.92
CA LYS A 149 0.24 1.83 -10.14
C LYS A 149 -0.60 2.38 -11.29
N VAL A 150 -0.10 3.42 -11.96
CA VAL A 150 -0.69 3.88 -13.23
C VAL A 150 0.10 3.19 -14.33
N GLU A 151 -0.57 2.35 -15.13
CA GLU A 151 0.03 1.85 -16.35
C GLU A 151 0.08 2.99 -17.37
N ASN A 152 1.31 3.32 -17.78
CA ASN A 152 1.72 4.11 -18.94
C ASN A 152 0.91 5.38 -19.28
N MET A 153 1.55 6.54 -19.07
CA MET A 153 1.40 7.67 -19.99
C MET A 153 2.22 7.44 -21.25
#